data_AF-A0A956C2T6-F1
#
_entry.id   AF-A0A956C2T6-F1
#
_cell.length_a   1.000
_cell.length_b   1.000
_cell.length_c   1.000
_cell.angle_alpha   90.00
_cell.angle_beta   90.00
_cell.angle_gamma   90.00
#
_symmetry.space_group_name_H-M   'P 1'
#
loop_
_entity.id
_entity.type
_entity.pdbx_description
1 polymer ?
#
loop_
_entity_poly.entity_id
_entity_poly.type
_entity_poly.pdbx_seq_one_letter_code
_entity_poly.pdbx_strand_id
1 'polypeptide(L)'
;MGVSGIGLGFRPALGGELLADARVVDFVEVVAETCRQGPGRAEARALTALWPVVPHGVKLSLGSAEGIDVARAKELGRLARELRSPVVSEHVSFV
;
A
#
# COMPACT_ATOMS: atom_id res chain seq x y z
N MET A 1 15.12 -3.38 6.56
CA MET A 1 15.48 -2.25 5.68
C MET A 1 14.19 -1.60 5.22
N GLY A 2 14.07 -0.28 5.33
CA GLY A 2 12.88 0.48 4.93
C GLY A 2 12.91 0.89 3.46
N VAL A 3 11.98 1.77 3.05
CA VAL A 3 12.03 2.47 1.76
C VAL A 3 12.81 3.79 1.88
N SER A 4 13.40 4.25 0.77
CA SER A 4 14.11 5.54 0.66
C SER A 4 13.96 6.10 -0.75
N GLY A 5 14.13 7.41 -0.91
CA GLY A 5 14.08 8.08 -2.21
C GLY A 5 12.70 8.68 -2.52
N ILE A 6 12.32 8.68 -3.78
CA ILE A 6 11.08 9.27 -4.30
C ILE A 6 10.03 8.17 -4.44
N GLY A 7 8.91 8.35 -3.74
CA GLY A 7 7.75 7.47 -3.84
C GLY A 7 6.59 8.13 -4.56
N LEU A 8 5.72 7.31 -5.16
CA LEU A 8 4.48 7.77 -5.77
C LEU A 8 3.30 6.90 -5.36
N GLY A 9 2.17 7.54 -5.02
CA GLY A 9 0.90 6.85 -4.85
C GLY A 9 0.40 6.30 -6.18
N PHE A 10 0.35 4.97 -6.30
CA PHE A 10 -0.03 4.31 -7.53
C PHE A 10 -1.50 4.53 -7.86
N ARG A 11 -1.77 4.89 -9.11
CA ARG A 11 -3.11 4.92 -9.71
C ARG A 11 -3.02 4.26 -11.08
N PRO A 12 -4.01 3.42 -11.48
CA PRO A 12 -3.98 2.75 -12.78
C PRO A 12 -3.76 3.71 -13.97
N ALA A 13 -4.30 4.93 -13.89
CA ALA A 13 -4.14 5.97 -14.90
C ALA A 13 -2.67 6.41 -15.11
N LEU A 14 -1.80 6.23 -14.11
CA LEU A 14 -0.37 6.56 -14.16
C LEU A 14 0.48 5.35 -14.59
N GLY A 15 -0.10 4.15 -14.67
CA GLY A 15 0.63 2.91 -14.92
C GLY A 15 1.37 2.91 -16.25
N GLY A 16 0.80 3.49 -17.31
CA GLY A 16 1.44 3.57 -18.61
C GLY A 16 2.75 4.36 -18.59
N GLU A 17 2.76 5.53 -17.95
CA GLU A 17 3.96 6.38 -17.84
C GLU A 17 5.02 5.75 -16.93
N LEU A 18 4.61 5.18 -15.79
CA LEU A 18 5.52 4.50 -14.87
C LEU A 18 6.17 3.26 -15.49
N LEU A 19 5.45 2.53 -16.33
CA LEU A 19 5.99 1.35 -17.02
C LEU A 19 6.92 1.72 -18.18
N ALA A 20 6.79 2.92 -18.75
CA ALA A 20 7.68 3.40 -19.82
C ALA A 20 9.12 3.65 -19.31
N ASP A 21 9.26 4.13 -18.07
CA ASP A 21 10.54 4.12 -17.36
C ASP A 21 10.33 3.87 -15.86
N ALA A 22 10.56 2.63 -15.43
CA ALA A 22 10.35 2.25 -14.04
C ALA A 22 11.32 2.89 -13.04
N ARG A 23 12.38 3.57 -13.50
CA ARG A 23 13.40 4.20 -12.64
C ARG A 23 13.01 5.60 -12.18
N VAL A 24 11.87 6.13 -12.63
CA VAL A 24 11.37 7.46 -12.25
C VAL A 24 10.95 7.54 -10.78
N VAL A 25 10.71 6.40 -10.14
CA VAL A 25 10.37 6.28 -8.71
C VAL A 25 11.12 5.11 -8.08
N ASP A 26 11.45 5.25 -6.80
CA ASP A 26 12.15 4.23 -6.02
C ASP A 26 11.19 3.23 -5.36
N PHE A 27 9.94 3.64 -5.12
CA PHE A 27 8.88 2.80 -4.58
C PHE A 27 7.49 3.34 -4.94
N VAL A 28 6.48 2.49 -4.78
CA VAL A 28 5.08 2.89 -4.95
C VAL A 28 4.26 2.64 -3.69
N GLU A 29 3.27 3.49 -3.46
CA GLU A 29 2.29 3.34 -2.38
C GLU A 29 0.93 2.93 -2.94
N VAL A 30 0.23 2.03 -2.27
CA VAL A 30 -1.15 1.62 -2.63
C VAL A 30 -2.08 1.84 -1.45
N VAL A 31 -3.32 2.27 -1.72
CA VAL A 31 -4.36 2.39 -0.69
C VAL A 31 -4.86 0.99 -0.34
N ALA A 32 -4.56 0.52 0.88
CA ALA A 32 -4.75 -0.86 1.29
C ALA A 32 -6.21 -1.34 1.13
N GLU A 33 -7.18 -0.46 1.35
CA GLU A 33 -8.61 -0.74 1.24
C GLU A 33 -9.05 -1.06 -0.19
N THR A 34 -8.37 -0.49 -1.19
CA THR A 34 -8.61 -0.79 -2.60
C THR A 34 -8.02 -2.15 -3.02
N CYS A 35 -7.13 -2.71 -2.20
CA CYS A 35 -6.38 -3.94 -2.46
C CYS A 35 -6.88 -5.15 -1.64
N ARG A 36 -8.06 -5.06 -1.01
CA ARG A 36 -8.60 -6.18 -0.19
C ARG A 36 -8.90 -7.42 -1.03
N GLN A 37 -9.37 -7.24 -2.25
CA GLN A 37 -9.78 -8.31 -3.15
C GLN A 37 -9.86 -7.83 -4.61
N GLY A 38 -10.02 -8.78 -5.53
CA GLY A 38 -10.28 -8.48 -6.93
C GLY A 38 -9.12 -7.79 -7.65
N PRO A 39 -9.41 -6.95 -8.65
CA PRO A 39 -8.39 -6.37 -9.53
C PRO A 39 -7.33 -5.56 -8.80
N GLY A 40 -7.70 -4.72 -7.81
CA GLY A 40 -6.75 -3.90 -7.08
C GLY A 40 -5.74 -4.71 -6.26
N ARG A 41 -6.14 -5.90 -5.79
CA ARG A 41 -5.21 -6.83 -5.12
C ARG A 41 -4.25 -7.49 -6.10
N ALA A 42 -4.76 -7.93 -7.25
CA ALA A 42 -3.95 -8.53 -8.30
C ALA A 42 -2.92 -7.53 -8.85
N GLU A 43 -3.35 -6.28 -9.05
CA GLU A 43 -2.51 -5.17 -9.49
C GLU A 43 -1.42 -4.85 -8.46
N ALA A 44 -1.76 -4.66 -7.19
CA ALA A 44 -0.78 -4.42 -6.13
C ALA A 44 0.29 -5.52 -6.06
N ARG A 45 -0.11 -6.79 -6.24
CA ARG A 45 0.85 -7.91 -6.33
C ARG A 45 1.73 -7.81 -7.56
N ALA A 46 1.19 -7.47 -8.72
CA ALA A 46 1.96 -7.32 -9.96
C ALA A 46 3.03 -6.22 -9.84
N LEU A 47 2.71 -5.10 -9.17
CA LEU A 47 3.67 -4.01 -8.94
C LEU A 47 4.91 -4.46 -8.16
N THR A 48 4.80 -5.48 -7.30
CA THR A 48 5.95 -5.99 -6.51
C THR A 48 7.06 -6.61 -7.36
N ALA A 49 6.80 -6.88 -8.65
CA ALA A 49 7.82 -7.33 -9.59
C ALA A 49 8.77 -6.21 -10.04
N LEU A 50 8.35 -4.95 -9.89
CA LEU A 50 9.06 -3.78 -10.40
C LEU A 50 9.54 -2.86 -9.28
N TRP A 51 8.74 -2.70 -8.22
CA TRP A 51 9.02 -1.77 -7.13
C TRP A 51 8.74 -2.40 -5.76
N PRO A 52 9.39 -1.90 -4.68
CA PRO A 52 8.85 -2.02 -3.34
C PRO A 52 7.45 -1.38 -3.29
N VAL A 53 6.48 -2.10 -2.74
CA VAL A 53 5.09 -1.64 -2.63
C VAL A 53 4.73 -1.44 -1.17
N VAL A 54 4.43 -0.20 -0.79
CA VAL A 54 4.02 0.18 0.56
C VAL A 54 2.48 0.24 0.62
N PRO A 55 1.80 -0.61 1.40
CA PRO A 55 0.38 -0.44 1.65
C PRO A 55 0.17 0.66 2.69
N HIS A 56 -0.68 1.63 2.34
CA HIS A 56 -1.14 2.69 3.22
C HIS A 56 -2.62 2.48 3.54
N GLY A 57 -2.93 2.22 4.81
CA GLY A 57 -4.30 2.08 5.27
C GLY A 57 -4.95 3.43 5.54
N VAL A 58 -6.22 3.56 5.17
CA VAL A 58 -7.01 4.79 5.34
C VAL A 58 -8.35 4.56 6.04
N LYS A 59 -8.45 3.49 6.86
CA LYS A 59 -9.69 3.09 7.55
C LYS A 59 -9.48 2.42 8.91
N LEU A 60 -8.26 2.31 9.44
CA LEU A 60 -8.04 1.64 10.72
C LEU A 60 -8.15 2.62 11.90
N SER A 61 -7.68 3.87 11.74
CA SER A 61 -7.70 4.91 12.78
C SER A 61 -7.04 4.43 14.07
N LEU A 62 -5.70 4.36 14.07
CA LEU A 62 -4.93 3.76 15.18
C LEU A 62 -5.21 4.40 16.56
N GLY A 63 -5.60 5.67 16.58
CA GLY A 63 -5.95 6.45 17.77
C GLY A 63 -7.46 6.58 18.02
N SER A 64 -8.30 5.72 17.43
CA SER A 64 -9.74 5.67 17.73
C SER A 64 -10.00 5.45 19.22
N ALA A 65 -10.99 6.18 19.76
CA ALA A 65 -11.41 6.06 21.16
C ALA A 65 -12.11 4.72 21.45
N GLU A 66 -12.68 4.10 20.41
CA GLU A 66 -13.30 2.78 20.43
C GLU A 66 -12.27 1.64 20.42
N GLY A 67 -10.98 1.97 20.26
CA GLY A 67 -9.88 1.03 20.12
C GLY A 67 -9.69 0.54 18.69
N ILE A 68 -8.68 -0.30 18.48
CA ILE A 68 -8.28 -0.77 17.15
C ILE A 68 -9.19 -1.93 16.70
N ASP A 69 -9.81 -1.81 15.52
CA ASP A 69 -10.49 -2.92 14.85
C ASP A 69 -9.45 -3.99 14.44
N VAL A 70 -9.35 -5.05 15.25
CA VAL A 70 -8.38 -6.13 15.07
C VAL A 70 -8.55 -6.87 13.74
N ALA A 71 -9.77 -6.95 13.20
CA ALA A 71 -10.00 -7.61 11.92
C ALA A 71 -9.41 -6.77 10.76
N ARG A 72 -9.59 -5.44 10.80
CA ARG A 72 -8.96 -4.53 9.83
C ARG A 72 -7.43 -4.55 9.95
N ALA A 73 -6.89 -4.52 11.17
CA ALA A 73 -5.46 -4.60 11.40
C ALA A 73 -4.85 -5.91 10.85
N LYS A 74 -5.52 -7.05 11.07
CA LYS A 74 -5.11 -8.35 10.51
C LYS A 74 -5.14 -8.36 8.99
N GLU A 75 -6.14 -7.72 8.38
CA GLU A 75 -6.25 -7.62 6.92
C GLU A 75 -5.11 -6.78 6.33
N LEU A 76 -4.83 -5.61 6.92
CA LEU A 76 -3.70 -4.76 6.53
C LEU A 76 -2.37 -5.51 6.67
N GLY A 77 -2.16 -6.21 7.79
CA GLY A 77 -0.97 -7.02 8.01
C GLY A 77 -0.85 -8.20 7.03
N ARG A 78 -1.96 -8.81 6.61
CA ARG A 78 -1.97 -9.86 5.58
C ARG A 78 -1.55 -9.30 4.22
N LEU A 79 -2.10 -8.15 3.83
CA LEU A 79 -1.70 -7.47 2.60
C LEU A 79 -0.22 -7.09 2.63
N ALA A 80 0.26 -6.48 3.71
CA ALA A 80 1.67 -6.09 3.84
C ALA A 80 2.62 -7.30 3.71
N ARG A 81 2.29 -8.44 4.34
CA ARG A 81 3.06 -9.69 4.21
C ARG A 81 3.04 -10.24 2.80
N GLU A 82 1.88 -10.23 2.15
CA GLU A 82 1.71 -10.69 0.78
C GLU A 82 2.52 -9.86 -0.23
N LEU A 83 2.56 -8.54 -0.05
CA LEU A 83 3.35 -7.63 -0.87
C LEU A 83 4.84 -7.65 -0.51
N ARG A 84 5.23 -8.40 0.54
CA ARG A 84 6.57 -8.38 1.14
C ARG A 84 7.02 -6.94 1.45
N SER A 85 6.08 -6.12 1.91
CA SER A 85 6.31 -4.71 2.08
C SER A 85 7.37 -4.46 3.17
N PRO A 86 8.36 -3.58 2.92
CA PRO A 86 9.35 -3.20 3.94
C PRO A 86 8.74 -2.35 5.07
N VAL A 87 7.64 -1.64 4.81
CA VAL A 87 6.96 -0.73 5.75
C VAL A 87 5.44 -0.78 5.51
N VAL A 88 4.65 -0.54 6.54
CA VAL A 88 3.19 -0.30 6.44
C VAL A 88 2.88 1.03 7.12
N SER A 89 1.99 1.81 6.52
CA SER A 89 1.57 3.11 7.07
C SER A 89 0.04 3.15 7.26
N GLU A 90 -0.42 3.97 8.21
CA GLU A 90 -1.83 4.17 8.52
C GLU A 90 -2.01 5.53 9.21
N HIS A 91 -3.23 6.05 9.22
CA HIS A 91 -3.55 7.31 9.89
C HIS A 91 -3.77 7.15 11.39
N VAL A 92 -3.28 8.12 12.17
CA VAL A 92 -3.56 8.13 13.61
C VAL A 92 -5.05 8.36 13.89
N SER A 93 -5.76 9.17 13.08
CA SER A 93 -7.17 9.52 13.34
C SER A 93 -7.90 9.99 12.07
N PHE A 94 -9.22 10.21 12.19
CA PHE A 94 -10.12 10.81 11.18
C PHE A 94 -10.33 9.98 9.89
N VAL A 95 -10.34 8.65 10.01
CA VAL A 95 -10.52 7.73 8.87
C VAL A 95 -11.61 6.69 9.03
#